data_AF-A0A2S9FLM1-F1
#
_entry.id   AF-A0A2S9FLM1-F1
#
_cell.length_a   1.000
_cell.length_b   1.000
_cell.length_c   1.000
_cell.angle_alpha   90.00
_cell.angle_beta   90.00
_cell.angle_gamma   90.00
#
_symmetry.space_group_name_H-M   'P 1'
#
loop_
_entity.id
_entity.type
_entity.pdbx_description
1 polymer ?
#
loop_
_entity_poly.entity_id
_entity_poly.type
_entity_poly.pdbx_seq_one_letter_code
_entity_poly.pdbx_strand_id
1 'polypeptide(L)'
;MWDIRMTDTSLRDGSHHKRHQFTLDEVGAIVAALDTAGVPVIEVTHGDGLGGSSFNYGFSKTPEQELIKLAAETAKTAKIA
;
A
#
# COMPACT_ATOMS: atom_id res chain seq x y z
N MET A 1 -3.05 15.92 -17.62
CA MET A 1 -4.32 16.03 -16.86
C MET A 1 -5.15 14.83 -17.26
N TRP A 2 -5.76 14.15 -16.29
CA TRP A 2 -6.52 12.91 -16.49
C TRP A 2 -8.02 13.17 -16.46
N ASP A 3 -8.78 12.52 -17.36
CA ASP A 3 -10.25 12.49 -17.30
C ASP A 3 -10.75 11.56 -16.18
N ILE A 4 -10.02 10.49 -15.92
CA ILE A 4 -10.25 9.53 -14.83
C ILE A 4 -8.93 9.32 -14.09
N ARG A 5 -8.97 9.46 -12.76
CA ARG A 5 -7.81 9.20 -11.89
C ARG A 5 -7.99 7.85 -11.21
N MET A 6 -7.10 6.89 -11.51
CA MET A 6 -7.14 5.57 -10.89
C MET A 6 -6.38 5.53 -9.57
N THR A 7 -6.93 4.83 -8.59
CA THR A 7 -6.23 4.46 -7.35
C THR A 7 -6.03 2.95 -7.35
N ASP A 8 -4.79 2.50 -7.22
CA ASP A 8 -4.49 1.09 -6.97
C ASP A 8 -4.55 0.80 -5.46
N THR A 9 -5.24 -0.28 -5.09
CA THR A 9 -5.42 -0.71 -3.68
C THR A 9 -4.84 -2.10 -3.42
N SER A 10 -3.92 -2.57 -4.28
CA SER A 10 -3.27 -3.89 -4.12
C SER A 10 -2.54 -4.03 -2.78
N LEU A 11 -2.03 -2.91 -2.26
CA LEU A 11 -1.29 -2.85 -1.00
C LEU A 11 -2.15 -2.45 0.21
N ARG A 12 -3.46 -2.22 0.00
CA ARG A 12 -4.45 -2.02 1.07
C ARG A 12 -5.52 -3.09 1.03
N ASP A 13 -6.47 -3.05 0.10
CA ASP A 13 -7.50 -4.10 -0.02
C ASP A 13 -6.87 -5.49 -0.26
N GLY A 14 -5.83 -5.54 -1.10
CA GLY A 14 -5.06 -6.78 -1.32
C GLY A 14 -4.37 -7.31 -0.04
N SER A 15 -4.23 -6.48 1.00
CA SER A 15 -3.76 -6.91 2.32
C SER A 15 -4.69 -7.94 2.96
N HIS A 16 -6.01 -7.91 2.69
CA HIS A 16 -6.92 -8.98 3.14
C HIS A 16 -6.53 -10.33 2.53
N HIS A 17 -6.29 -10.37 1.22
CA HIS A 17 -5.84 -11.58 0.54
C HIS A 17 -4.47 -12.05 1.02
N LYS A 18 -3.56 -11.09 1.27
CA LYS A 18 -2.21 -11.36 1.82
C LYS A 18 -2.23 -11.66 3.32
N ARG A 19 -3.38 -11.58 3.99
CA ARG A 19 -3.56 -11.72 5.45
C ARG A 19 -2.65 -10.79 6.25
N HIS A 20 -2.46 -9.57 5.74
CA HIS A 20 -1.67 -8.51 6.36
C HIS A 20 -0.18 -8.88 6.54
N GLN A 21 0.32 -9.81 5.70
CA GLN A 21 1.69 -10.31 5.78
C GLN A 21 2.67 -9.68 4.79
N PHE A 22 2.35 -8.49 4.27
CA PHE A 22 3.26 -7.76 3.40
C PHE A 22 4.58 -7.44 4.13
N THR A 23 5.69 -7.56 3.39
CA THR A 23 7.01 -7.10 3.83
C THR A 23 7.39 -5.77 3.17
N LEU A 24 8.43 -5.12 3.70
CA LEU A 24 9.02 -3.93 3.10
C LEU A 24 9.45 -4.19 1.63
N ASP A 25 10.13 -5.30 1.36
CA ASP A 25 10.60 -5.63 0.00
C ASP A 25 9.44 -5.78 -1.00
N GLU A 26 8.35 -6.45 -0.58
CA GLU A 26 7.16 -6.62 -1.43
C GLU A 26 6.49 -5.27 -1.73
N VAL A 27 6.31 -4.43 -0.71
CA VAL A 27 5.71 -3.10 -0.85
C VAL A 27 6.58 -2.21 -1.75
N GLY A 28 7.89 -2.15 -1.50
CA GLY A 28 8.82 -1.36 -2.31
C GLY A 28 8.81 -1.77 -3.79
N ALA A 29 8.84 -3.08 -4.07
CA ALA A 29 8.80 -3.60 -5.44
C ALA A 29 7.49 -3.24 -6.15
N ILE A 30 6.34 -3.41 -5.49
CA ILE A 30 5.02 -3.13 -6.07
C ILE A 30 4.83 -1.63 -6.28
N VAL A 31 5.17 -0.79 -5.29
CA VAL A 31 5.08 0.67 -5.43
C VAL A 31 5.94 1.17 -6.58
N ALA A 32 7.19 0.73 -6.69
CA ALA A 32 8.08 1.13 -7.78
C ALA A 32 7.52 0.73 -9.15
N ALA A 33 6.95 -0.47 -9.27
CA ALA A 33 6.35 -0.94 -10.52
C ALA A 33 5.10 -0.12 -10.90
N LEU A 34 4.18 0.13 -9.96
CA LEU A 34 2.96 0.90 -10.20
C LEU A 34 3.26 2.38 -10.50
N ASP A 35 4.19 2.98 -9.77
CA ASP A 35 4.64 4.37 -10.03
C ASP A 35 5.30 4.48 -11.42
N THR A 36 6.16 3.53 -11.80
CA THR A 36 6.78 3.48 -13.14
C THR A 36 5.73 3.31 -14.25
N ALA A 37 4.65 2.58 -13.98
CA ALA A 37 3.52 2.44 -14.90
C ALA A 37 2.63 3.70 -14.99
N GLY A 38 2.89 4.72 -14.17
CA GLY A 38 2.16 5.98 -14.18
C GLY A 38 0.86 5.97 -13.38
N VAL A 39 0.71 5.04 -12.42
CA VAL A 39 -0.44 5.02 -11.52
C VAL A 39 -0.40 6.26 -10.61
N PRO A 40 -1.45 7.11 -10.61
CA PRO A 40 -1.35 8.39 -9.92
C PRO A 40 -1.55 8.32 -8.40
N VAL A 41 -2.20 7.26 -7.91
CA VAL A 41 -2.47 7.06 -6.48
C VAL A 41 -2.31 5.58 -6.14
N ILE A 42 -1.54 5.29 -5.09
CA ILE A 42 -1.33 3.93 -4.57
C ILE A 42 -1.73 3.96 -3.08
N GLU A 43 -2.70 3.15 -2.69
CA GLU A 43 -3.18 3.05 -1.30
C GLU A 43 -2.37 2.01 -0.53
N VAL A 44 -1.86 2.38 0.65
CA VAL A 44 -0.99 1.50 1.47
C VAL A 44 -1.39 1.59 2.94
N THR A 45 -2.13 0.61 3.46
CA THR A 45 -2.40 0.45 4.91
C THR A 45 -2.69 -1.03 5.23
N HIS A 46 -3.05 -1.35 6.47
CA HIS A 46 -3.74 -2.61 6.76
C HIS A 46 -5.02 -2.74 5.91
N GLY A 47 -5.55 -3.96 5.69
CA GLY A 47 -6.76 -4.18 4.88
C GLY A 47 -7.96 -3.36 5.36
N ASP A 48 -8.20 -3.38 6.66
CA ASP A 48 -9.21 -2.57 7.36
C ASP A 48 -8.81 -1.10 7.63
N GLY A 49 -7.74 -0.61 7.01
CA GLY A 49 -7.23 0.75 7.20
C GLY A 49 -6.43 0.94 8.50
N LEU A 50 -6.09 2.20 8.79
CA LEU A 50 -5.24 2.57 9.92
C LEU A 50 -5.77 2.06 11.26
N GLY A 51 -4.91 1.40 12.03
CA GLY A 51 -5.27 0.79 13.30
C GLY A 51 -5.97 -0.57 13.16
N GLY A 52 -6.04 -1.12 11.94
CA GLY A 52 -6.68 -2.40 11.67
C GLY A 52 -5.97 -3.60 12.30
N SER A 53 -4.64 -3.51 12.48
CA SER A 53 -3.83 -4.59 13.06
C SER A 53 -4.28 -4.94 14.48
N SER A 54 -5.03 -6.02 14.62
CA SER A 54 -5.77 -6.37 15.85
C SER A 54 -6.16 -7.85 15.89
N PHE A 55 -6.75 -8.31 17.00
CA PHE A 55 -7.34 -9.65 17.04
C PHE A 55 -8.54 -9.82 16.10
N ASN A 56 -9.34 -8.77 15.89
CA ASN A 56 -10.59 -8.87 15.12
C ASN A 56 -10.32 -9.01 13.61
N TYR A 57 -9.25 -8.36 13.13
CA TYR A 57 -8.95 -8.26 11.71
C TYR A 57 -7.63 -8.95 11.31
N GLY A 58 -6.82 -9.36 12.29
CA GLY A 58 -5.51 -9.96 12.09
C GLY A 58 -4.39 -8.97 12.37
N PHE A 59 -3.25 -9.48 12.85
CA PHE A 59 -2.07 -8.65 13.10
C PHE A 59 -1.24 -8.50 11.83
N SER A 60 -0.81 -7.27 11.55
CA SER A 60 0.16 -7.02 10.48
C SER A 60 1.50 -7.69 10.82
N LYS A 61 2.14 -8.27 9.80
CA LYS A 61 3.54 -8.72 9.92
C LYS A 61 4.50 -7.55 10.09
N THR A 62 4.29 -6.50 9.32
CA THR A 62 5.07 -5.26 9.34
C THR A 62 4.12 -4.12 9.72
N PRO A 63 4.48 -3.24 10.68
CA PRO A 63 3.64 -2.10 11.04
C PRO A 63 3.30 -1.26 9.81
N GLU A 64 2.01 -0.94 9.64
CA GLU A 64 1.55 -0.25 8.43
C GLU A 64 2.19 1.14 8.25
N GLN A 65 2.58 1.81 9.34
CA GLN A 65 3.31 3.09 9.27
C GLN A 65 4.71 2.93 8.64
N GLU A 66 5.37 1.78 8.84
CA GLU A 66 6.64 1.50 8.18
C GLU A 66 6.44 1.24 6.68
N LEU A 67 5.35 0.54 6.32
CA LEU A 67 4.97 0.31 4.93
C LEU A 67 4.62 1.62 4.21
N ILE A 68 3.83 2.50 4.84
CA ILE A 68 3.48 3.83 4.31
C ILE A 68 4.73 4.67 4.11
N LYS A 69 5.63 4.70 5.10
CA LYS A 69 6.88 5.47 5.02
C LYS A 69 7.73 5.00 3.85
N LEU A 70 7.93 3.69 3.72
CA LEU A 70 8.68 3.12 2.60
C LEU A 70 8.02 3.44 1.25
N ALA A 71 6.69 3.32 1.16
CA ALA A 71 5.96 3.64 -0.05
C ALA A 71 6.16 5.10 -0.46
N ALA A 72 6.11 6.04 0.49
CA ALA A 72 6.33 7.46 0.25
C ALA A 72 7.78 7.79 -0.15
N GLU A 73 8.77 7.05 0.37
CA GLU A 73 10.18 7.19 -0.03
C GLU A 73 10.45 6.59 -1.43
N THR A 74 9.71 5.53 -1.78
CA THR A 74 9.86 4.79 -3.03
C THR A 74 9.22 5.53 -4.20
N ALA A 75 7.96 5.96 -4.06
CA ALA A 75 7.21 6.63 -5.11
C ALA A 75 7.89 7.96 -5.51
N LYS A 76 8.02 8.19 -6.81
CA LYS A 76 8.56 9.42 -7.39
C LYS A 76 7.48 10.35 -7.89
N THR A 77 6.36 9.81 -8.36
CA THR A 77 5.27 10.60 -8.94
C THR A 77 3.91 10.33 -8.31
N ALA A 78 3.62 9.06 -7.97
CA ALA A 78 2.39 8.62 -7.36
C ALA A 78 2.21 9.24 -5.98
N LYS A 79 0.96 9.56 -5.63
CA LYS A 79 0.60 9.91 -4.25
C LYS A 79 0.33 8.64 -3.46
N ILE A 80 0.85 8.59 -2.24
CA ILE A 80 0.47 7.56 -1.26
C ILE A 80 -0.77 8.04 -0.51
N ALA A 81 -1.81 7.20 -0.49
CA ALA A 81 -3.08 7.44 0.18
C ALA A 81 -3.30 6.46 1.33
#